data_AF-A0A1I9G578-F1
#
_entry.id   AF-A0A1I9G578-F1
#
_cell.length_a   1.000
_cell.length_b   1.000
_cell.length_c   1.000
_cell.angle_alpha   90.00
_cell.angle_beta   90.00
_cell.angle_gamma   90.00
#
_symmetry.space_group_name_H-M   'P 1'
#
loop_
_entity.id
_entity.type
_entity.pdbx_description
1 polymer ?
#
loop_
_entity_poly.entity_id
_entity_poly.type
_entity_poly.pdbx_seq_one_letter_code
_entity_poly.pdbx_strand_id
1 'polypeptide(L)'
;MDQTSFYQIHNDLNEMYVVLIKRSIEFQQFARSTVEKLPKIYQEIENDVKFKINDTIAAVQDQTAIPGNLNFHRFFMTFSWGTIMLIGYYFMYFQGSTILPLLLDFIFDTLSAILLAYIIIPAVLYFNLSKYDEYSRKSRFILLVASLFQGLLVGFLLSNCSTVLVLPVEIINMLFVSVISRILGHKLNNDRQTYFGIVNGTGFIFLVIIGYITRQLTKAYLFSTASAVLTSHLIIQIYMRRVMQFDLLPSYMLLLMITLSIYCQTLVRLLFGQYVQIVRKH
;
A
#
# COMPACT_ATOMS: atom_id res chain seq x y z
N MET A 1 -15.09 -58.13 -15.08
CA MET A 1 -15.42 -56.69 -15.06
C MET A 1 -16.91 -56.60 -15.27
N ASP A 2 -17.66 -56.19 -14.24
CA ASP A 2 -19.11 -56.36 -14.16
C ASP A 2 -19.83 -55.27 -14.97
N GLN A 3 -20.81 -55.63 -15.80
CA GLN A 3 -21.47 -54.67 -16.73
C GLN A 3 -22.08 -53.47 -16.01
N THR A 4 -22.58 -53.68 -14.79
CA THR A 4 -23.10 -52.66 -13.87
C THR A 4 -22.07 -51.59 -13.52
N SER A 5 -20.81 -51.96 -13.29
CA SER A 5 -19.72 -51.01 -12.98
C SER A 5 -19.38 -50.11 -14.17
N PHE A 6 -19.49 -50.61 -15.39
CA PHE A 6 -19.22 -49.86 -16.62
C PHE A 6 -20.33 -48.84 -16.92
N TYR A 7 -21.60 -49.22 -16.71
CA TYR A 7 -22.74 -48.31 -16.85
C TYR A 7 -22.71 -47.17 -15.83
N GLN A 8 -22.27 -47.44 -14.60
CA GLN A 8 -22.21 -46.44 -13.54
C GLN A 8 -21.11 -45.39 -13.81
N ILE A 9 -19.92 -45.83 -14.23
CA ILE A 9 -18.82 -44.94 -14.64
C ILE A 9 -19.22 -44.09 -15.86
N HIS A 10 -19.96 -44.67 -16.81
CA HIS A 10 -20.45 -43.94 -17.99
C HIS A 10 -21.45 -42.83 -17.62
N ASN A 11 -22.35 -43.10 -16.67
CA ASN A 11 -23.31 -42.10 -16.19
C ASN A 11 -22.61 -40.97 -15.41
N ASP A 12 -21.66 -41.29 -14.52
CA ASP A 12 -20.91 -40.29 -13.74
C ASP A 12 -20.07 -39.37 -14.66
N LEU A 13 -19.45 -39.94 -15.71
CA LEU A 13 -18.74 -39.16 -16.72
C LEU A 13 -19.66 -38.24 -17.50
N ASN A 14 -20.87 -38.70 -17.81
CA ASN A 14 -21.86 -37.92 -18.54
C ASN A 14 -22.41 -36.76 -17.69
N GLU A 15 -22.67 -36.99 -16.39
CA GLU A 15 -23.03 -35.91 -15.45
C GLU A 15 -21.91 -34.89 -15.28
N MET A 16 -20.67 -35.33 -15.11
CA MET A 16 -19.50 -34.44 -15.01
C MET A 16 -19.35 -33.58 -16.28
N TYR A 17 -19.54 -34.19 -17.46
CA TYR A 17 -19.47 -33.51 -18.74
C TYR A 17 -20.55 -32.43 -18.88
N VAL A 18 -21.79 -32.74 -18.49
CA VAL A 18 -22.91 -31.79 -18.48
C VAL A 18 -22.66 -30.63 -17.52
N VAL A 19 -22.12 -30.89 -16.33
CA VAL A 19 -21.76 -29.83 -15.36
C VAL A 19 -20.66 -28.92 -15.90
N LEU A 20 -19.63 -29.47 -16.55
CA LEU A 20 -18.53 -28.70 -17.13
C LEU A 20 -19.00 -27.83 -18.30
N ILE A 21 -19.87 -28.35 -19.17
CA ILE A 21 -20.49 -27.58 -20.26
C ILE A 21 -21.36 -26.45 -19.70
N LYS A 22 -22.17 -26.73 -18.69
CA LYS A 22 -23.02 -25.69 -18.07
C LYS A 22 -22.17 -24.55 -17.50
N ARG A 23 -21.10 -24.87 -16.76
CA ARG A 23 -20.17 -23.87 -16.21
C ARG A 23 -19.43 -23.09 -17.30
N SER A 24 -19.06 -23.74 -18.40
CA SER A 24 -18.39 -23.05 -19.52
C SER A 24 -19.32 -22.07 -20.22
N ILE A 25 -20.60 -22.43 -20.39
CA ILE A 25 -21.63 -21.54 -20.95
C ILE A 25 -21.90 -20.37 -20.00
N GLU A 26 -22.04 -20.61 -18.71
CA GLU A 26 -22.20 -19.57 -17.69
C GLU A 26 -21.00 -18.60 -17.68
N PHE A 27 -19.78 -19.13 -17.77
CA PHE A 27 -18.57 -18.33 -17.88
C PHE A 27 -18.51 -17.52 -19.18
N GLN A 28 -18.91 -18.10 -20.32
CA GLN A 28 -18.99 -17.39 -21.60
C GLN A 28 -20.03 -16.26 -21.57
N GLN A 29 -21.18 -16.47 -20.94
CA GLN A 29 -22.20 -15.44 -20.75
C GLN A 29 -21.71 -14.34 -19.83
N PHE A 30 -21.05 -14.69 -18.72
CA PHE A 30 -20.38 -13.74 -17.84
C PHE A 30 -19.34 -12.92 -18.60
N ALA A 31 -18.45 -13.57 -19.36
CA ALA A 31 -17.41 -12.91 -20.14
C ALA A 31 -17.99 -11.96 -21.19
N ARG A 32 -19.00 -12.39 -21.98
CA ARG A 32 -19.68 -11.52 -22.95
C ARG A 32 -20.33 -10.31 -22.29
N SER A 33 -21.09 -10.52 -21.23
CA SER A 33 -21.75 -9.42 -20.51
C SER A 33 -20.73 -8.46 -19.87
N THR A 34 -19.57 -8.96 -19.44
CA THR A 34 -18.49 -8.16 -18.90
C THR A 34 -17.82 -7.33 -20.00
N VAL A 35 -17.56 -7.92 -21.17
CA VAL A 35 -16.99 -7.23 -22.35
C VAL A 35 -17.94 -6.14 -22.86
N GLU A 36 -19.25 -6.40 -22.91
CA GLU A 36 -20.25 -5.40 -23.31
C GLU A 36 -20.37 -4.23 -22.31
N LYS A 37 -20.21 -4.52 -21.01
CA LYS A 37 -20.23 -3.50 -19.96
C LYS A 37 -18.89 -2.79 -19.79
N LEU A 38 -17.81 -3.35 -20.32
CA LEU A 38 -16.44 -2.85 -20.16
C LEU A 38 -16.27 -1.36 -20.54
N PRO A 39 -16.87 -0.85 -21.63
CA PRO A 39 -16.75 0.57 -21.99
C PRO A 39 -17.42 1.50 -20.96
N LYS A 40 -18.57 1.09 -20.41
CA LYS A 40 -19.29 1.86 -19.39
C LYS A 40 -18.53 1.84 -18.06
N ILE A 41 -18.03 0.67 -17.66
CA ILE A 41 -17.17 0.50 -16.47
C ILE A 41 -15.91 1.35 -16.63
N TYR A 42 -15.29 1.34 -17.81
CA TYR A 42 -14.10 2.15 -18.10
C TYR A 42 -14.39 3.66 -17.96
N GLN A 43 -15.49 4.15 -18.54
CA GLN A 43 -15.88 5.56 -18.43
C GLN A 43 -16.19 5.97 -16.98
N GLU A 44 -16.84 5.12 -16.22
CA GLU A 44 -17.14 5.36 -14.81
C GLU A 44 -15.86 5.44 -13.97
N ILE A 45 -14.93 4.50 -14.18
CA ILE A 45 -13.60 4.52 -13.56
C ILE A 45 -12.82 5.77 -13.98
N GLU A 46 -12.84 6.14 -15.27
CA GLU A 46 -12.12 7.31 -15.76
C GLU A 46 -12.62 8.60 -15.09
N ASN A 47 -13.94 8.76 -14.97
CA ASN A 47 -14.54 9.93 -14.32
C ASN A 47 -14.24 9.96 -12.81
N ASP A 48 -14.35 8.84 -12.12
CA ASP A 48 -14.03 8.72 -10.70
C ASP A 48 -12.54 9.00 -10.43
N VAL A 49 -11.65 8.47 -11.27
CA VAL A 49 -10.20 8.73 -11.20
C VAL A 49 -9.91 10.22 -11.43
N LYS A 50 -10.48 10.83 -12.47
CA LYS A 50 -10.32 12.28 -12.73
C LYS A 50 -10.79 13.12 -11.54
N PHE A 51 -11.95 12.79 -10.98
CA PHE A 51 -12.48 13.47 -9.80
C PHE A 51 -11.52 13.35 -8.60
N LYS A 52 -11.06 12.12 -8.29
CA LYS A 52 -10.14 11.88 -7.17
C LYS A 52 -8.77 12.52 -7.35
N ILE A 53 -8.26 12.56 -8.58
CA ILE A 53 -7.01 13.28 -8.89
C ILE A 53 -7.20 14.77 -8.62
N ASN A 54 -8.27 15.38 -9.13
CA ASN A 54 -8.54 16.81 -8.91
C ASN A 54 -8.75 17.13 -7.43
N ASP A 55 -9.47 16.26 -6.71
CA ASP A 55 -9.68 16.40 -5.28
C ASP A 55 -8.38 16.26 -4.48
N THR A 56 -7.48 15.36 -4.89
CA THR A 56 -6.14 15.21 -4.32
C THR A 56 -5.28 16.44 -4.60
N ILE A 57 -5.26 16.95 -5.84
CA ILE A 57 -4.55 18.18 -6.20
C ILE A 57 -5.03 19.34 -5.33
N ALA A 58 -6.35 19.48 -5.20
CA ALA A 58 -6.93 20.51 -4.38
C ALA A 58 -6.62 20.29 -2.88
N ALA A 59 -6.43 19.05 -2.40
CA ALA A 59 -5.98 18.77 -1.03
C ALA A 59 -4.56 19.28 -0.80
N VAL A 60 -3.68 19.04 -1.76
CA VAL A 60 -2.27 19.47 -1.69
C VAL A 60 -2.16 21.00 -1.76
N GLN A 61 -3.00 21.63 -2.55
CA GLN A 61 -3.05 23.09 -2.70
C GLN A 61 -3.81 23.79 -1.57
N ASP A 62 -4.48 23.04 -0.69
CA ASP A 62 -5.28 23.61 0.39
C ASP A 62 -4.38 24.24 1.47
N GLN A 63 -4.49 25.56 1.59
CA GLN A 63 -3.81 26.39 2.58
C GLN A 63 -4.77 26.96 3.63
N THR A 64 -6.02 26.48 3.68
CA THR A 64 -6.98 26.90 4.70
C THR A 64 -6.52 26.53 6.11
N ALA A 65 -7.18 27.10 7.11
CA ALA A 65 -6.90 26.80 8.51
C ALA A 65 -7.02 25.29 8.82
N ILE A 66 -6.40 24.86 9.92
CA ILE A 66 -6.56 23.49 10.41
C ILE A 66 -8.05 23.27 10.73
N PRO A 67 -8.66 22.14 10.31
CA PRO A 67 -10.08 21.90 10.54
C PRO A 67 -10.39 21.90 12.04
N GLY A 68 -11.36 22.71 12.48
CA GLY A 68 -11.71 22.81 13.91
C GLY A 68 -12.26 21.51 14.51
N ASN A 69 -12.78 20.62 13.67
CA ASN A 69 -13.23 19.27 14.03
C ASN A 69 -12.11 18.21 13.98
N LEU A 70 -10.86 18.60 13.71
CA LEU A 70 -9.72 17.68 13.67
C LEU A 70 -9.42 17.11 15.05
N ASN A 71 -9.70 15.82 15.22
CA ASN A 71 -9.36 15.11 16.44
C ASN A 71 -7.92 14.55 16.37
N PHE A 72 -6.97 15.23 17.01
CA PHE A 72 -5.56 14.81 17.07
C PHE A 72 -5.33 13.45 17.75
N HIS A 73 -6.26 12.97 18.59
CA HIS A 73 -6.17 11.61 19.12
C HIS A 73 -6.45 10.57 18.03
N ARG A 74 -7.50 10.78 17.23
CA ARG A 74 -7.83 9.89 16.10
C ARG A 74 -6.76 9.94 15.02
N PHE A 75 -6.20 11.12 14.77
CA PHE A 75 -5.04 11.30 13.89
C PHE A 75 -3.87 10.45 14.37
N PHE A 76 -3.47 10.60 15.64
CA PHE A 76 -2.40 9.82 16.26
C PHE A 76 -2.65 8.31 16.10
N MET A 77 -3.85 7.83 16.47
CA MET A 77 -4.19 6.41 16.37
C MET A 77 -4.10 5.88 14.93
N THR A 78 -4.54 6.67 13.94
CA THR A 78 -4.46 6.27 12.53
C THR A 78 -3.00 6.18 12.09
N PHE A 79 -2.18 7.19 12.37
CA PHE A 79 -0.78 7.17 11.97
C PHE A 79 0.02 6.09 12.71
N SER A 80 -0.24 5.84 14.00
CA SER A 80 0.41 4.74 14.73
C SER A 80 0.08 3.37 14.16
N TRP A 81 -1.16 3.14 13.71
CA TRP A 81 -1.50 1.90 13.00
C TRP A 81 -0.78 1.80 11.66
N GLY A 82 -0.64 2.90 10.93
CA GLY A 82 0.18 2.96 9.72
C GLY A 82 1.64 2.58 9.99
N THR A 83 2.24 3.11 11.06
CA THR A 83 3.59 2.73 11.50
C THR A 83 3.69 1.23 11.81
N ILE A 84 2.73 0.64 12.52
CA ILE A 84 2.70 -0.80 12.82
C ILE A 84 2.66 -1.62 11.52
N MET A 85 1.84 -1.20 10.54
CA MET A 85 1.72 -1.86 9.25
C MET A 85 3.03 -1.79 8.44
N LEU A 86 3.72 -0.64 8.48
CA LEU A 86 5.04 -0.49 7.87
C LEU A 86 6.09 -1.36 8.58
N ILE A 87 6.09 -1.44 9.91
CA ILE A 87 6.99 -2.36 10.64
C ILE A 87 6.78 -3.80 10.16
N GLY A 88 5.53 -4.25 10.08
CA GLY A 88 5.19 -5.58 9.54
C GLY A 88 5.70 -5.76 8.11
N TYR A 89 5.44 -4.78 7.25
CA TYR A 89 5.95 -4.77 5.88
C TYR A 89 7.48 -4.91 5.83
N TYR A 90 8.24 -4.10 6.57
CA TYR A 90 9.71 -4.15 6.57
C TYR A 90 10.25 -5.47 7.13
N PHE A 91 9.58 -6.04 8.14
CA PHE A 91 9.91 -7.35 8.67
C PHE A 91 9.82 -8.42 7.60
N MET A 92 8.68 -8.51 6.90
CA MET A 92 8.48 -9.51 5.84
C MET A 92 9.27 -9.21 4.57
N TYR A 93 9.51 -7.93 4.28
CA TYR A 93 10.43 -7.49 3.24
C TYR A 93 11.80 -8.11 3.41
N PHE A 94 12.36 -8.04 4.63
CA PHE A 94 13.65 -8.66 4.92
C PHE A 94 13.63 -10.17 4.70
N GLN A 95 12.56 -10.85 5.14
CA GLN A 95 12.38 -12.29 4.92
C GLN A 95 12.34 -12.64 3.42
N GLY A 96 11.58 -11.88 2.63
CA GLY A 96 11.42 -12.06 1.19
C GLY A 96 12.69 -11.77 0.39
N SER A 97 13.53 -10.84 0.85
CA SER A 97 14.78 -10.49 0.18
C SER A 97 15.96 -11.41 0.53
N THR A 98 15.93 -12.07 1.69
CA THR A 98 17.10 -12.82 2.21
C THR A 98 16.88 -14.31 2.34
N ILE A 99 15.77 -14.74 2.96
CA ILE A 99 15.57 -16.13 3.40
C ILE A 99 14.72 -16.91 2.40
N LEU A 100 13.68 -16.28 1.87
CA LEU A 100 12.71 -16.92 0.99
C LEU A 100 12.87 -16.69 -0.52
N PRO A 101 13.89 -15.99 -1.10
CA PRO A 101 13.93 -15.79 -2.54
C PRO A 101 13.80 -17.09 -3.36
N LEU A 102 14.55 -18.13 -2.99
CA LEU A 102 14.55 -19.42 -3.71
C LEU A 102 13.21 -20.16 -3.64
N LEU A 103 12.53 -20.08 -2.49
CA LEU A 103 11.21 -20.70 -2.32
C LEU A 103 10.13 -19.92 -3.08
N LEU A 104 10.22 -18.59 -3.07
CA LEU A 104 9.26 -17.72 -3.75
C LEU A 104 9.43 -17.77 -5.26
N ASP A 105 10.65 -17.95 -5.77
CA ASP A 105 10.92 -18.11 -7.21
C ASP A 105 10.27 -19.37 -7.81
N PHE A 106 10.00 -20.39 -6.97
CA PHE A 106 9.24 -21.57 -7.38
C PHE A 106 7.73 -21.32 -7.47
N ILE A 107 7.21 -20.37 -6.70
CA ILE A 107 5.76 -20.11 -6.57
C ILE A 107 5.33 -18.95 -7.49
N PHE A 108 6.13 -17.91 -7.57
CA PHE A 108 5.83 -16.68 -8.27
C PHE A 108 6.92 -16.34 -9.28
N ASP A 109 6.52 -16.11 -10.53
CA ASP A 109 7.36 -15.41 -11.47
C ASP A 109 7.37 -13.90 -11.16
N THR A 110 8.37 -13.20 -11.70
CA THR A 110 8.57 -11.76 -11.44
C THR A 110 7.35 -10.92 -11.83
N LEU A 111 6.70 -11.22 -12.96
CA LEU A 111 5.54 -10.45 -13.42
C LEU A 111 4.35 -10.63 -12.46
N SER A 112 4.04 -11.85 -12.06
CA SER A 112 2.96 -12.11 -11.10
C SER A 112 3.24 -11.45 -9.75
N ALA A 113 4.48 -11.50 -9.25
CA ALA A 113 4.85 -10.84 -8.01
C ALA A 113 4.71 -9.31 -8.10
N ILE A 114 5.07 -8.68 -9.22
CA ILE A 114 4.84 -7.25 -9.47
C ILE A 114 3.35 -6.94 -9.46
N LEU A 115 2.55 -7.68 -10.24
CA LEU A 115 1.11 -7.46 -10.32
C LEU A 115 0.45 -7.63 -8.95
N LEU A 116 0.83 -8.66 -8.19
CA LEU A 116 0.29 -8.91 -6.85
C LEU A 116 0.65 -7.78 -5.87
N ALA A 117 1.94 -7.44 -5.76
CA ALA A 117 2.44 -6.51 -4.77
C ALA A 117 1.91 -5.08 -4.97
N TYR A 118 1.91 -4.59 -6.21
CA TYR A 118 1.64 -3.18 -6.51
C TYR A 118 0.23 -2.92 -7.02
N ILE A 119 -0.45 -3.90 -7.63
CA ILE A 119 -1.75 -3.65 -8.27
C ILE A 119 -2.86 -4.45 -7.59
N ILE A 120 -2.78 -5.77 -7.58
CA ILE A 120 -3.88 -6.64 -7.17
C ILE A 120 -4.16 -6.50 -5.68
N ILE A 121 -3.16 -6.58 -4.80
CA ILE A 121 -3.39 -6.47 -3.35
C ILE A 121 -3.98 -5.10 -2.99
N PRO A 122 -3.41 -3.94 -3.41
CA PRO A 122 -4.02 -2.64 -3.15
C PRO A 122 -5.44 -2.50 -3.71
N ALA A 123 -5.69 -2.96 -4.94
CA ALA A 123 -7.02 -2.88 -5.55
C ALA A 123 -8.05 -3.74 -4.81
N VAL A 124 -7.70 -4.99 -4.49
CA VAL A 124 -8.57 -5.90 -3.73
C VAL A 124 -8.90 -5.31 -2.36
N LEU A 125 -7.93 -4.71 -1.67
CA LEU A 125 -8.20 -4.02 -0.41
C LEU A 125 -9.12 -2.83 -0.61
N TYR A 126 -8.83 -1.97 -1.59
CA TYR A 126 -9.62 -0.77 -1.88
C TYR A 126 -11.11 -1.10 -2.09
N PHE A 127 -11.42 -2.14 -2.86
CA PHE A 127 -12.80 -2.57 -3.12
C PHE A 127 -13.46 -3.33 -1.96
N ASN A 128 -12.69 -3.93 -1.07
CA ASN A 128 -13.24 -4.70 0.06
C ASN A 128 -13.28 -3.91 1.37
N LEU A 129 -12.55 -2.80 1.49
CA LEU A 129 -12.50 -2.01 2.73
C LEU A 129 -13.87 -1.48 3.15
N SER A 130 -14.71 -1.09 2.18
CA SER A 130 -16.10 -0.63 2.41
C SER A 130 -17.00 -1.67 3.07
N LYS A 131 -16.61 -2.95 3.07
CA LYS A 131 -17.35 -4.05 3.73
C LYS A 131 -17.06 -4.15 5.23
N TYR A 132 -16.07 -3.42 5.73
CA TYR A 132 -15.67 -3.45 7.14
C TYR A 132 -15.95 -2.10 7.79
N ASP A 133 -16.28 -2.10 9.09
CA ASP A 133 -16.40 -0.82 9.79
C ASP A 133 -15.03 -0.13 9.85
N GLU A 134 -15.02 1.17 9.57
CA GLU A 134 -13.81 1.97 9.42
C GLU A 134 -12.89 2.01 10.64
N TYR A 135 -13.47 1.92 11.83
CA TYR A 135 -12.73 1.90 13.09
C TYR A 135 -12.56 0.48 13.65
N SER A 136 -12.98 -0.55 12.91
CA SER A 136 -12.95 -1.92 13.39
C SER A 136 -11.52 -2.44 13.52
N ARG A 137 -11.36 -3.39 14.45
CA ARG A 137 -10.13 -4.18 14.53
C ARG A 137 -9.91 -5.01 13.26
N LYS A 138 -10.99 -5.43 12.59
CA LYS A 138 -10.95 -6.27 11.39
C LYS A 138 -10.29 -5.55 10.22
N SER A 139 -10.68 -4.30 9.93
CA SER A 139 -10.08 -3.52 8.84
C SER A 139 -8.58 -3.29 9.05
N ARG A 140 -8.16 -3.02 10.29
CA ARG A 140 -6.75 -2.85 10.63
C ARG A 140 -5.96 -4.15 10.51
N PHE A 141 -6.54 -5.27 10.94
CA PHE A 141 -5.85 -6.55 10.89
C PHE A 141 -5.70 -7.05 9.45
N ILE A 142 -6.72 -6.88 8.59
CA ILE A 142 -6.60 -7.29 7.18
C ILE A 142 -5.57 -6.45 6.43
N LEU A 143 -5.48 -5.15 6.72
CA LEU A 143 -4.45 -4.26 6.17
C LEU A 143 -3.05 -4.65 6.66
N LEU A 144 -2.90 -5.05 7.93
CA LEU A 144 -1.63 -5.55 8.46
C LEU A 144 -1.21 -6.86 7.80
N VAL A 145 -2.14 -7.81 7.62
CA VAL A 145 -1.85 -9.06 6.91
C VAL A 145 -1.44 -8.77 5.47
N ALA A 146 -2.14 -7.86 4.80
CA ALA A 146 -1.76 -7.46 3.45
C ALA A 146 -0.39 -6.78 3.39
N SER A 147 -0.05 -5.93 4.36
CA SER A 147 1.27 -5.27 4.39
C SER A 147 2.40 -6.28 4.61
N LEU A 148 2.17 -7.33 5.41
CA LEU A 148 3.08 -8.47 5.54
C LEU A 148 3.31 -9.18 4.20
N PHE A 149 2.24 -9.51 3.47
CA PHE A 149 2.34 -10.15 2.16
C PHE A 149 3.00 -9.24 1.11
N GLN A 150 2.65 -7.97 1.06
CA GLN A 150 3.31 -6.99 0.18
C GLN A 150 4.80 -6.86 0.53
N GLY A 151 5.15 -6.84 1.81
CA GLY A 151 6.53 -6.87 2.28
C GLY A 151 7.27 -8.05 1.68
N LEU A 152 6.75 -9.26 1.88
CA LEU A 152 7.35 -10.49 1.36
C LEU A 152 7.57 -10.44 -0.16
N LEU A 153 6.56 -10.03 -0.93
CA LEU A 153 6.62 -9.96 -2.40
C LEU A 153 7.61 -8.89 -2.88
N VAL A 154 7.57 -7.69 -2.30
CA VAL A 154 8.51 -6.61 -2.66
C VAL A 154 9.94 -6.97 -2.26
N GLY A 155 10.11 -7.67 -1.14
CA GLY A 155 11.38 -8.26 -0.71
C GLY A 155 11.94 -9.23 -1.76
N PHE A 156 11.10 -10.15 -2.23
CA PHE A 156 11.45 -11.10 -3.28
C PHE A 156 11.86 -10.41 -4.58
N LEU A 157 11.05 -9.45 -5.04
CA LEU A 157 11.31 -8.70 -6.27
C LEU A 157 12.63 -7.92 -6.24
N LEU A 158 13.01 -7.44 -5.06
CA LEU A 158 14.21 -6.64 -4.85
C LEU A 158 15.35 -7.43 -4.21
N SER A 159 15.28 -8.76 -4.21
CA SER A 159 16.29 -9.65 -3.61
C SER A 159 17.67 -9.49 -4.27
N ASN A 160 17.71 -9.23 -5.59
CA ASN A 160 18.95 -8.99 -6.35
C ASN A 160 19.41 -7.52 -6.33
N CYS A 161 18.65 -6.65 -5.66
CA CYS A 161 18.95 -5.24 -5.51
C CYS A 161 19.65 -5.05 -4.15
N SER A 162 20.99 -5.07 -4.17
CA SER A 162 21.79 -4.77 -2.99
C SER A 162 21.66 -3.28 -2.67
N THR A 163 21.23 -2.98 -1.44
CA THR A 163 21.32 -1.64 -0.88
C THR A 163 22.10 -1.68 0.40
N VAL A 164 23.04 -0.73 0.55
CA VAL A 164 23.55 -0.30 1.85
C VAL A 164 22.36 -0.12 2.77
N LEU A 165 22.33 -0.83 3.89
CA LEU A 165 21.26 -0.87 4.88
C LEU A 165 20.65 0.53 5.09
N VAL A 166 19.55 0.84 4.39
CA VAL A 166 18.84 2.11 4.57
C VAL A 166 17.92 1.90 5.76
N LEU A 167 18.20 2.58 6.86
CA LEU A 167 17.28 2.69 8.00
C LEU A 167 15.85 2.92 7.48
N PRO A 168 14.80 2.31 8.05
CA PRO A 168 13.44 2.49 7.54
C PRO A 168 12.91 3.90 7.83
N VAL A 169 13.34 4.87 7.01
CA VAL A 169 13.08 6.31 7.18
C VAL A 169 11.58 6.60 7.23
N GLU A 170 10.78 5.90 6.43
CA GLU A 170 9.32 6.00 6.42
C GLU A 170 8.69 5.65 7.79
N ILE A 171 9.14 4.57 8.44
CA ILE A 171 8.65 4.17 9.77
C ILE A 171 8.94 5.28 10.78
N ILE A 172 10.19 5.78 10.77
CA ILE A 172 10.65 6.79 11.72
C ILE A 172 9.88 8.09 11.50
N ASN A 173 9.69 8.50 10.25
CA ASN A 173 8.95 9.71 9.91
C ASN A 173 7.48 9.62 10.32
N MET A 174 6.78 8.53 10.00
CA MET A 174 5.38 8.36 10.38
C MET A 174 5.19 8.33 11.90
N LEU A 175 6.12 7.68 12.62
CA LEU A 175 6.12 7.70 14.07
C LEU A 175 6.32 9.12 14.61
N PHE A 176 7.31 9.84 14.09
CA PHE A 176 7.59 11.23 14.44
C PHE A 176 6.36 12.12 14.23
N VAL A 177 5.77 12.09 13.04
CA VAL A 177 4.55 12.83 12.70
C VAL A 177 3.44 12.49 13.68
N SER A 178 3.18 11.21 13.95
CA SER A 178 2.12 10.81 14.88
C SER A 178 2.28 11.46 16.27
N VAL A 179 3.49 11.40 16.82
CA VAL A 179 3.81 11.89 18.16
C VAL A 179 3.79 13.41 18.22
N ILE A 180 4.45 14.08 17.28
CA ILE A 180 4.53 15.54 17.25
C ILE A 180 3.15 16.16 17.02
N SER A 181 2.35 15.62 16.11
CA SER A 181 0.98 16.08 15.89
C SER A 181 0.10 15.90 17.12
N ARG A 182 0.31 14.84 17.92
CA ARG A 182 -0.41 14.64 19.19
C ARG A 182 -0.03 15.69 20.24
N ILE A 183 1.25 16.02 20.34
CA ILE A 183 1.79 16.93 21.36
C ILE A 183 1.54 18.41 21.01
N LEU A 184 1.77 18.79 19.76
CA LEU A 184 1.78 20.19 19.32
C LEU A 184 0.52 20.58 18.54
N GLY A 185 -0.21 19.62 17.95
CA GLY A 185 -1.31 19.92 17.04
C GLY A 185 -2.38 20.83 17.63
N HIS A 186 -2.76 20.62 18.90
CA HIS A 186 -3.77 21.43 19.59
C HIS A 186 -3.26 22.81 20.05
N LYS A 187 -1.94 23.04 20.05
CA LYS A 187 -1.32 24.30 20.48
C LYS A 187 -1.12 25.29 19.34
N LEU A 188 -1.24 24.80 18.11
CA LEU A 188 -1.06 25.59 16.90
C LEU A 188 -2.41 26.19 16.56
N ASN A 189 -2.53 27.51 16.75
CA ASN A 189 -3.75 28.34 16.73
C ASN A 189 -4.47 28.34 15.37
N ASN A 190 -4.88 27.16 14.90
CA ASN A 190 -5.46 26.85 13.59
C ASN A 190 -4.60 27.24 12.37
N ASP A 191 -3.33 27.59 12.55
CA ASP A 191 -2.41 27.89 11.46
C ASP A 191 -1.83 26.61 10.84
N ARG A 192 -2.34 26.25 9.66
CA ARG A 192 -1.92 25.09 8.89
C ARG A 192 -0.48 25.23 8.36
N GLN A 193 -0.05 26.42 7.95
CA GLN A 193 1.29 26.63 7.41
C GLN A 193 2.34 26.48 8.51
N THR A 194 2.10 27.07 9.68
CA THR A 194 2.97 26.89 10.84
C THR A 194 3.02 25.42 11.28
N TYR A 195 1.87 24.73 11.28
CA TYR A 195 1.83 23.29 11.57
C TYR A 195 2.70 22.47 10.61
N PHE A 196 2.56 22.67 9.29
CA PHE A 196 3.37 21.94 8.33
C PHE A 196 4.84 22.34 8.36
N GLY A 197 5.15 23.61 8.56
CA GLY A 197 6.51 24.09 8.74
C GLY A 197 7.20 23.40 9.91
N ILE A 198 6.50 23.24 11.03
CA ILE A 198 7.00 22.50 12.19
C ILE A 198 7.11 21.01 11.85
N VAL A 199 6.02 20.34 11.48
CA VAL A 199 6.00 18.88 11.31
C VAL A 199 6.97 18.42 10.23
N ASN A 200 6.95 19.04 9.04
CA ASN A 200 7.82 18.65 7.94
C ASN A 200 9.26 19.14 8.15
N GLY A 201 9.44 20.39 8.59
CA GLY A 201 10.77 20.97 8.75
C GLY A 201 11.55 20.30 9.87
N THR A 202 10.95 20.17 11.06
CA THR A 202 11.60 19.47 12.18
C THR A 202 11.74 17.98 11.91
N GLY A 203 10.78 17.35 11.22
CA GLY A 203 10.87 15.95 10.80
C GLY A 203 12.04 15.69 9.86
N PHE A 204 12.22 16.54 8.84
CA PHE A 204 13.35 16.45 7.92
C PHE A 204 14.69 16.62 8.65
N ILE A 205 14.83 17.66 9.49
CA ILE A 205 16.05 17.90 10.27
C ILE A 205 16.33 16.72 11.21
N PHE A 206 15.30 16.21 11.89
CA PHE A 206 15.40 15.05 12.78
C PHE A 206 15.93 13.81 12.05
N LEU A 207 15.39 13.51 10.87
CA LEU A 207 15.84 12.37 10.04
C LEU A 207 17.26 12.57 9.51
N VAL A 208 17.66 13.80 9.17
CA VAL A 208 19.04 14.12 8.78
C VAL A 208 20.01 13.91 9.95
N ILE A 209 19.64 14.34 11.16
CA ILE A 209 20.44 14.11 12.38
C ILE A 209 20.59 12.61 12.64
N ILE A 210 19.51 11.83 12.52
CA ILE A 210 19.57 10.37 12.64
C ILE A 210 20.53 9.79 11.60
N GLY A 211 20.41 10.18 10.33
CA GLY A 211 21.27 9.71 9.25
C GLY A 211 22.74 10.06 9.46
N TYR A 212 23.02 11.22 10.05
CA TYR A 212 24.37 11.63 10.44
C TYR A 212 24.92 10.76 11.58
N ILE A 213 24.15 10.55 12.65
CA ILE A 213 24.55 9.73 13.82
C ILE A 213 24.79 8.27 13.42
N THR A 214 23.92 7.70 12.58
CA THR A 214 24.04 6.32 12.09
C THR A 214 25.08 6.16 10.98
N ARG A 215 25.71 7.26 10.54
CA ARG A 215 26.67 7.32 9.41
C ARG A 215 26.09 6.82 8.09
N GLN A 216 24.79 7.01 7.87
CA GLN A 216 24.07 6.58 6.67
C GLN A 216 23.72 7.74 5.73
N LEU A 217 24.28 8.94 5.94
CA LEU A 217 23.98 10.15 5.17
C LEU A 217 24.49 10.09 3.72
N THR A 218 23.84 9.25 2.91
CA THR A 218 24.09 9.06 1.48
C THR A 218 23.07 9.83 0.65
N LYS A 219 23.32 9.96 -0.67
CA LYS A 219 22.34 10.55 -1.60
C LYS A 219 20.99 9.80 -1.56
N ALA A 220 21.04 8.46 -1.49
CA ALA A 220 19.86 7.62 -1.37
C ALA A 220 19.09 7.87 -0.07
N TYR A 221 19.80 8.02 1.05
CA TYR A 221 19.18 8.34 2.34
C TYR A 221 18.52 9.73 2.34
N LEU A 222 19.19 10.75 1.80
CA LEU A 222 18.63 12.10 1.69
C LEU A 222 17.38 12.11 0.79
N PHE A 223 17.42 11.40 -0.34
CA PHE A 223 16.26 11.24 -1.21
C PHE A 223 15.11 10.49 -0.52
N SER A 224 15.41 9.43 0.23
CA SER A 224 14.43 8.71 1.04
C SER A 224 13.84 9.58 2.14
N THR A 225 14.64 10.47 2.74
CA THR A 225 14.20 11.41 3.77
C THR A 225 13.25 12.45 3.20
N ALA A 226 13.61 13.06 2.07
CA ALA A 226 12.73 13.98 1.35
C ALA A 226 11.42 13.29 0.94
N SER A 227 11.52 12.07 0.39
CA SER A 227 10.36 11.27 -0.01
C SER A 227 9.44 10.97 1.18
N ALA A 228 9.98 10.53 2.31
CA ALA A 228 9.18 10.23 3.50
C ALA A 228 8.43 11.44 4.04
N VAL A 229 9.11 12.60 4.11
CA VAL A 229 8.49 13.86 4.55
C VAL A 229 7.38 14.28 3.58
N LEU A 230 7.64 14.23 2.26
CA LEU A 230 6.63 14.54 1.23
C LEU A 230 5.44 13.60 1.31
N THR A 231 5.67 12.29 1.43
CA THR A 231 4.64 11.26 1.62
C THR A 231 3.76 11.61 2.82
N SER A 232 4.36 11.86 3.99
CA SER A 232 3.60 12.24 5.18
C SER A 232 2.84 13.55 5.01
N HIS A 233 3.42 14.55 4.34
CA HIS A 233 2.75 15.81 4.06
C HIS A 233 1.49 15.61 3.21
N LEU A 234 1.60 14.83 2.12
CA LEU A 234 0.47 14.49 1.26
C LEU A 234 -0.64 13.77 2.04
N ILE A 235 -0.28 12.76 2.83
CA ILE A 235 -1.24 12.00 3.65
C ILE A 235 -1.95 12.93 4.63
N ILE A 236 -1.23 13.83 5.31
CA ILE A 236 -1.84 14.76 6.27
C ILE A 236 -2.77 15.74 5.56
N GLN A 237 -2.38 16.30 4.41
CA GLN A 237 -3.23 17.22 3.65
C GLN A 237 -4.54 16.54 3.23
N ILE A 238 -4.46 15.32 2.71
CA ILE A 238 -5.64 14.52 2.34
C ILE A 238 -6.47 14.20 3.60
N TYR A 239 -5.84 13.81 4.71
CA TYR A 239 -6.52 13.55 5.97
C TYR A 239 -7.30 14.77 6.46
N MET A 240 -6.68 15.96 6.49
CA MET A 240 -7.32 17.21 6.91
C MET A 240 -8.49 17.58 5.99
N ARG A 241 -8.30 17.46 4.67
CA ARG A 241 -9.39 17.68 3.70
C ARG A 241 -10.58 16.76 3.95
N ARG A 242 -10.33 15.47 4.20
CA ARG A 242 -11.41 14.51 4.49
C ARG A 242 -12.13 14.79 5.80
N VAL A 243 -11.39 15.30 6.79
CA VAL A 243 -12.00 15.77 8.04
C VAL A 243 -12.92 16.97 7.77
N MET A 244 -12.54 17.91 6.90
CA MET A 244 -13.41 19.05 6.53
C MET A 244 -14.66 18.61 5.77
N GLN A 245 -14.53 17.61 4.90
CA GLN A 245 -15.63 17.08 4.09
C GLN A 245 -16.54 16.11 4.87
N PHE A 246 -16.22 15.80 6.13
CA PHE A 246 -16.92 14.79 6.96
C PHE A 246 -16.95 13.38 6.32
N ASP A 247 -16.01 13.08 5.43
CA ASP A 247 -15.89 11.83 4.68
C ASP A 247 -14.62 11.04 5.07
N LEU A 248 -14.08 11.30 6.26
CA LEU A 248 -12.88 10.61 6.74
C LEU A 248 -13.13 9.12 6.92
N LEU A 249 -12.44 8.33 6.10
CA LEU A 249 -12.37 6.87 6.18
C LEU A 249 -10.94 6.42 6.58
N PRO A 250 -10.66 6.20 7.87
CA PRO A 250 -9.34 5.82 8.38
C PRO A 250 -8.72 4.59 7.71
N SER A 251 -9.50 3.59 7.32
CA SER A 251 -8.95 2.37 6.70
C SER A 251 -8.38 2.68 5.31
N TYR A 252 -9.05 3.57 4.57
CA TYR A 252 -8.55 4.05 3.27
C TYR A 252 -7.33 4.95 3.43
N MET A 253 -7.24 5.74 4.52
CA MET A 253 -6.02 6.47 4.85
C MET A 253 -4.85 5.53 5.10
N LEU A 254 -5.06 4.47 5.88
CA LEU A 254 -4.03 3.45 6.14
C LEU A 254 -3.57 2.77 4.85
N LEU A 255 -4.50 2.42 3.95
CA LEU A 255 -4.17 1.85 2.66
C LEU A 255 -3.34 2.81 1.80
N LEU A 256 -3.72 4.10 1.75
CA LEU A 256 -2.96 5.14 1.05
C LEU A 256 -1.55 5.27 1.61
N MET A 257 -1.42 5.31 2.94
CA MET A 257 -0.14 5.41 3.64
C MET A 257 0.80 4.26 3.24
N ILE A 258 0.35 3.02 3.36
CA ILE A 258 1.15 1.84 3.02
C ILE A 258 1.52 1.87 1.54
N THR A 259 0.54 2.09 0.66
CA THR A 259 0.77 2.05 -0.79
C THR A 259 1.80 3.10 -1.20
N LEU A 260 1.64 4.35 -0.76
CA LEU A 260 2.56 5.42 -1.12
C LEU A 260 3.98 5.16 -0.59
N SER A 261 4.13 4.71 0.66
CA SER A 261 5.44 4.38 1.23
C SER A 261 6.12 3.20 0.50
N ILE A 262 5.37 2.17 0.11
CA ILE A 262 5.92 1.04 -0.69
C ILE A 262 6.42 1.53 -2.05
N TYR A 263 5.65 2.38 -2.73
CA TYR A 263 6.02 2.94 -4.03
C TYR A 263 7.25 3.84 -3.91
N CYS A 264 7.30 4.73 -2.93
CA CYS A 264 8.45 5.60 -2.68
C CYS A 264 9.71 4.78 -2.36
N GLN A 265 9.61 3.77 -1.52
CA GLN A 265 10.76 2.91 -1.20
C GLN A 265 11.24 2.14 -2.43
N THR A 266 10.32 1.61 -3.21
CA THR A 266 10.64 0.91 -4.46
C THR A 266 11.35 1.87 -5.43
N LEU A 267 10.85 3.09 -5.59
CA LEU A 267 11.48 4.11 -6.42
C LEU A 267 12.91 4.43 -5.95
N VAL A 268 13.13 4.60 -4.64
CA VAL A 268 14.48 4.83 -4.08
C VAL A 268 15.41 3.68 -4.45
N ARG A 269 14.94 2.42 -4.34
CA ARG A 269 15.74 1.24 -4.70
C ARG A 269 15.98 1.14 -6.20
N LEU A 270 15.01 1.49 -7.04
CA LEU A 270 15.19 1.50 -8.48
C LEU A 270 16.24 2.53 -8.92
N LEU A 271 16.24 3.71 -8.30
CA LEU A 271 17.14 4.82 -8.65
C LEU A 271 18.56 4.66 -8.09
N PHE A 272 18.70 4.11 -6.88
CA PHE A 272 19.97 4.10 -6.15
C PHE A 272 20.48 2.70 -5.79
N GLY A 273 19.73 1.66 -6.12
CA GLY A 273 20.10 0.27 -5.84
C GLY A 273 21.24 -0.22 -6.73
N GLN A 274 22.07 -1.09 -6.17
CA GLN A 274 23.11 -1.78 -6.91
C GLN A 274 22.62 -3.18 -7.28
N TYR A 275 22.41 -3.42 -8.56
CA TYR A 275 21.96 -4.72 -9.05
C TYR A 275 23.14 -5.67 -9.17
N VAL A 276 23.09 -6.76 -8.42
CA VAL A 276 24.05 -7.85 -8.60
C VAL A 276 23.62 -8.61 -9.85
N GLN A 277 24.44 -8.57 -10.90
CA GLN A 277 24.22 -9.44 -12.05
C GLN A 277 24.44 -10.89 -11.60
N ILE A 278 23.36 -11.66 -11.52
CA ILE A 278 23.48 -13.11 -11.47
C ILE A 278 23.98 -13.55 -12.84
N VAL A 279 25.26 -13.95 -12.91
CA VAL A 279 25.78 -14.70 -14.05
C VAL A 279 25.02 -16.02 -14.06
N ARG A 280 23.93 -16.11 -14.84
CA ARG A 280 23.29 -17.38 -15.17
C ARG A 280 24.33 -18.21 -15.93
N LYS A 281 24.94 -19.19 -15.25
CA LYS A 281 25.63 -20.26 -15.97
C LYS A 281 24.56 -21.03 -16.76
N HIS A 282 24.80 -21.12 -18.07
CA HIS A 282 23.98 -21.83 -19.06
C HIS A 282 23.63 -23.26 -18.64
#